data_AF-A0AAE3B6H6-F1
#
_entry.id   AF-A0AAE3B6H6-F1
#
_cell.length_a   1.000
_cell.length_b   1.000
_cell.length_c   1.000
_cell.angle_alpha   90.00
_cell.angle_beta   90.00
_cell.angle_gamma   90.00
#
_symmetry.space_group_name_H-M   'P 1'
#
loop_
_entity.id
_entity.type
_entity.pdbx_description
1 polymer ?
#
loop_
_entity_poly.entity_id
_entity_poly.type
_entity_poly.pdbx_seq_one_letter_code
_entity_poly.pdbx_strand_id
1 'polypeptide(L)'
;MLTRIQTFIVALGLVLGLGTSVQAGDTILTLTHSGETRTFDRPALEALGTEKIETTTIWTEGTQVFEGVSLARLAQEVDAQDGKLLATAINDYTVEIPLSDAVEGGPIVAITMNGNEMSLRDKGPLWVVYPYDANADYRTEVIYSRSIWQLDRIEVVQ
;
A
#
# COMPACT_ATOMS: atom_id res chain seq x y z
N MET A 1 57.70 -26.03 42.89
CA MET A 1 56.59 -25.08 43.19
C MET A 1 56.45 -24.21 41.95
N LEU A 2 55.24 -24.23 41.37
CA LEU A 2 54.63 -23.53 40.21
C LEU A 2 55.45 -22.39 39.54
N THR A 3 55.39 -22.11 38.23
CA THR A 3 54.17 -21.95 37.41
C THR A 3 54.47 -21.93 35.90
N ARG A 4 53.52 -22.47 35.13
CA ARG A 4 53.37 -22.44 33.66
C ARG A 4 53.13 -21.01 33.14
N ILE A 5 53.62 -20.68 31.94
CA ILE A 5 53.12 -19.56 31.13
C ILE A 5 52.43 -20.16 29.90
N GLN A 6 51.13 -19.92 29.78
CA GLN A 6 50.27 -20.39 28.69
C GLN A 6 50.30 -19.39 27.53
N THR A 7 50.40 -19.96 26.33
CA THR A 7 50.20 -19.33 25.01
C THR A 7 48.80 -18.73 24.89
N PHE A 8 48.71 -17.46 24.51
CA PHE A 8 47.45 -16.84 24.04
C PHE A 8 47.33 -17.02 22.52
N ILE A 9 46.31 -17.75 22.09
CA ILE A 9 45.86 -17.80 20.69
C ILE A 9 44.80 -16.70 20.52
N VAL A 10 45.03 -15.78 19.58
CA VAL A 10 44.01 -14.82 19.13
C VAL A 10 43.17 -15.49 18.05
N ALA A 11 41.89 -15.73 18.35
CA ALA A 11 40.92 -16.18 17.37
C ALA A 11 40.26 -14.96 16.71
N LEU A 12 40.48 -14.78 15.41
CA LEU A 12 39.83 -13.77 14.58
C LEU A 12 38.47 -14.32 14.12
N GLY A 13 37.39 -13.79 14.68
CA GLY A 13 36.02 -14.13 14.30
C GLY A 13 35.64 -13.47 12.98
N LEU A 14 35.41 -14.28 11.94
CA LEU A 14 34.82 -13.86 10.68
C LEU A 14 33.29 -13.83 10.85
N VAL A 15 32.69 -12.64 10.89
CA VAL A 15 31.23 -12.49 10.88
C VAL A 15 30.74 -12.59 9.43
N LEU A 16 30.07 -13.70 9.12
CA LEU A 16 29.33 -13.91 7.87
C LEU A 16 28.05 -13.06 7.92
N GLY A 17 27.94 -12.07 7.04
CA GLY A 17 26.71 -11.32 6.83
C GLY A 17 25.66 -12.22 6.18
N LEU A 18 24.58 -12.51 6.90
CA LEU A 18 23.38 -13.12 6.35
C LEU A 18 22.64 -12.04 5.54
N GLY A 19 22.92 -11.96 4.24
CA GLY A 19 22.05 -11.24 3.32
C GLY A 19 20.72 -11.97 3.23
N THR A 20 19.67 -11.41 3.82
CA THR A 20 18.30 -11.90 3.57
C THR A 20 17.95 -11.55 2.14
N SER A 21 17.95 -12.54 1.25
CA SER A 21 17.31 -12.41 -0.05
C SER A 21 15.81 -12.29 0.19
N VAL A 22 15.28 -11.06 0.11
CA VAL A 22 13.84 -10.84 -0.01
C VAL A 22 13.45 -11.43 -1.36
N GLN A 23 12.73 -12.55 -1.34
CA GLN A 23 12.14 -13.12 -2.53
C GLN A 23 10.99 -12.20 -2.93
N ALA A 24 11.18 -11.41 -3.99
CA ALA A 24 10.13 -10.53 -4.53
C ALA A 24 8.91 -11.39 -4.92
N GLY A 25 7.78 -11.13 -4.30
CA GLY A 25 6.50 -11.72 -4.66
C GLY A 25 5.93 -11.13 -5.96
N ASP A 26 4.75 -11.62 -6.35
CA ASP A 26 4.02 -11.05 -7.48
C ASP A 26 3.68 -9.57 -7.20
N THR A 27 3.96 -8.70 -8.17
CA THR A 27 3.63 -7.28 -8.05
C THR A 27 2.12 -7.08 -8.05
N ILE A 28 1.62 -6.36 -7.05
CA ILE A 28 0.20 -6.01 -6.91
C ILE A 28 -0.07 -4.52 -7.09
N LEU A 29 0.95 -3.67 -6.94
CA LEU A 29 0.84 -2.23 -7.20
C LEU A 29 2.09 -1.72 -7.90
N THR A 30 1.88 -0.98 -8.98
CA THR A 30 2.90 -0.15 -9.63
C THR A 30 2.59 1.31 -9.35
N LEU A 31 3.52 2.04 -8.75
CA LEU A 31 3.39 3.46 -8.45
C LEU A 31 4.43 4.23 -9.26
N THR A 32 3.96 5.17 -10.08
CA THR A 32 4.82 5.97 -10.96
C THR A 32 4.67 7.46 -10.67
N HIS A 33 5.78 8.19 -10.60
CA HIS A 33 5.79 9.64 -10.51
C HIS A 33 7.02 10.18 -11.26
N SER A 34 6.81 11.16 -12.15
CA SER A 34 7.90 11.79 -12.93
C SER A 34 8.79 10.80 -13.70
N GLY A 35 8.20 9.69 -14.19
CA GLY A 35 8.91 8.64 -14.92
C GLY A 35 9.66 7.62 -14.04
N GLU A 36 9.75 7.86 -12.73
CA GLU A 36 10.26 6.89 -11.78
C GLU A 36 9.15 5.93 -11.36
N THR A 37 9.45 4.64 -11.35
CA THR A 37 8.48 3.59 -11.04
C THR A 37 8.95 2.76 -9.86
N ARG A 38 8.05 2.56 -8.89
CA ARG A 38 8.20 1.62 -7.78
C ARG A 38 7.13 0.55 -7.88
N THR A 39 7.53 -0.70 -7.65
CA THR A 39 6.63 -1.85 -7.67
C THR A 39 6.57 -2.47 -6.29
N PHE A 40 5.38 -2.84 -5.86
CA PHE A 40 5.14 -3.47 -4.57
C PHE A 40 4.51 -4.83 -4.78
N ASP A 41 5.11 -5.85 -4.16
CA ASP A 41 4.36 -7.04 -3.77
C ASP A 41 3.55 -6.74 -2.49
N ARG A 42 2.71 -7.69 -2.08
CA ARG A 42 1.85 -7.51 -0.89
C ARG A 42 2.65 -7.18 0.38
N PRO A 43 3.66 -7.98 0.80
CA PRO A 43 4.43 -7.66 2.00
C PRO A 43 5.12 -6.30 1.95
N ALA A 44 5.67 -5.91 0.79
CA ALA A 44 6.30 -4.60 0.63
C ALA A 44 5.29 -3.45 0.74
N LEU A 45 4.09 -3.62 0.18
CA LEU A 45 3.03 -2.62 0.32
C LEU A 45 2.58 -2.48 1.77
N GLU A 46 2.31 -3.59 2.46
CA GLU A 46 1.91 -3.60 3.87
C GLU A 46 3.00 -3.00 4.80
N ALA A 47 4.28 -3.19 4.45
CA ALA A 47 5.40 -2.63 5.19
C ALA A 47 5.46 -1.07 5.15
N LEU A 48 4.75 -0.42 4.22
CA LEU A 48 4.57 1.03 4.25
C LEU A 48 3.71 1.51 5.43
N GLY A 49 3.01 0.60 6.12
CA GLY A 49 2.11 0.88 7.23
C GLY A 49 0.65 0.88 6.80
N THR A 50 -0.14 0.01 7.42
CA THR A 50 -1.57 -0.13 7.14
C THR A 50 -2.43 0.63 8.15
N GLU A 51 -3.60 1.07 7.67
CA GLU A 51 -4.66 1.72 8.42
C GLU A 51 -5.99 1.00 8.15
N LYS A 52 -6.96 1.17 9.07
CA LYS A 52 -8.29 0.56 8.97
C LYS A 52 -9.35 1.61 8.76
N ILE A 53 -10.29 1.31 7.86
CA ILE A 53 -11.53 2.06 7.68
C ILE A 53 -12.71 1.12 7.93
N GLU A 54 -13.61 1.52 8.82
CA GLU A 54 -14.92 0.88 8.99
C GLU A 54 -15.98 1.76 8.33
N THR A 55 -16.64 1.25 7.30
CA THR A 55 -17.64 2.01 6.53
C THR A 55 -18.60 1.11 5.77
N THR A 56 -19.81 1.59 5.50
CA THR A 56 -20.73 1.03 4.51
C THR A 56 -20.32 1.44 3.10
N THR A 57 -20.68 0.63 2.11
CA THR A 57 -20.48 0.95 0.68
C THR A 57 -21.74 0.64 -0.11
N ILE A 58 -21.88 1.22 -1.30
CA ILE A 58 -23.01 0.91 -2.21
C ILE A 58 -22.85 -0.44 -2.93
N TRP A 59 -21.71 -1.11 -2.77
CA TRP A 59 -21.36 -2.35 -3.48
C TRP A 59 -21.27 -3.57 -2.57
N THR A 60 -21.49 -3.40 -1.26
CA THR A 60 -21.42 -4.44 -0.23
C THR A 60 -22.61 -4.31 0.72
N GLU A 61 -22.98 -5.40 1.38
CA GLU A 61 -24.07 -5.38 2.35
C GLU A 61 -23.56 -5.10 3.77
N GLY A 62 -24.07 -4.04 4.38
CA GLY A 62 -23.72 -3.65 5.75
C GLY A 62 -22.34 -3.00 5.87
N THR A 63 -21.91 -2.78 7.12
CA THR A 63 -20.62 -2.19 7.44
C THR A 63 -19.49 -3.16 7.18
N GLN A 64 -18.46 -2.71 6.47
CA GLN A 64 -17.25 -3.48 6.18
C GLN A 64 -16.04 -2.88 6.90
N VAL A 65 -15.03 -3.70 7.17
CA VAL A 65 -13.72 -3.27 7.66
C VAL A 65 -12.69 -3.45 6.55
N PHE A 66 -12.19 -2.35 6.01
CA PHE A 66 -11.10 -2.34 5.04
C PHE A 66 -9.77 -2.06 5.73
N GLU A 67 -8.71 -2.74 5.31
CA GLU A 67 -7.35 -2.49 5.80
C GLU A 67 -6.38 -2.38 4.63
N GLY A 68 -5.53 -1.36 4.65
CA GLY A 68 -4.57 -1.09 3.58
C GLY A 68 -3.76 0.19 3.80
N VAL A 69 -3.05 0.66 2.78
CA VAL A 69 -2.13 1.80 2.90
C VAL A 69 -2.84 3.10 2.54
N SER A 70 -2.64 4.16 3.31
CA SER A 70 -3.19 5.49 3.02
C SER A 70 -2.71 6.01 1.65
N LEU A 71 -3.62 6.63 0.88
CA LEU A 71 -3.23 7.35 -0.35
C LEU A 71 -2.22 8.47 -0.05
N ALA A 72 -2.33 9.11 1.13
CA ALA A 72 -1.37 10.13 1.56
C ALA A 72 0.03 9.54 1.73
N ARG A 73 0.12 8.34 2.31
CA ARG A 73 1.39 7.62 2.47
C ARG A 73 1.99 7.21 1.13
N LEU A 74 1.17 6.74 0.18
CA LEU A 74 1.65 6.40 -1.16
C LEU A 74 2.14 7.63 -1.93
N ALA A 75 1.46 8.77 -1.82
CA ALA A 75 1.92 10.02 -2.40
C ALA A 75 3.28 10.46 -1.81
N GLN A 76 3.44 10.35 -0.49
CA GLN A 76 4.70 10.64 0.21
C GLN A 76 5.84 9.71 -0.21
N GLU A 77 5.54 8.42 -0.44
CA GLU A 77 6.55 7.44 -0.85
C GLU A 77 7.27 7.86 -2.13
N VAL A 78 6.60 8.58 -3.04
CA VAL A 78 7.17 9.09 -4.29
C VAL A 78 7.35 10.61 -4.31
N ASP A 79 7.33 11.27 -3.15
CA ASP A 79 7.52 12.72 -2.99
C ASP A 79 6.55 13.58 -3.83
N ALA A 80 5.33 13.10 -4.09
CA ALA A 80 4.30 13.84 -4.81
C ALA A 80 3.68 14.94 -3.93
N GLN A 81 3.64 16.18 -4.44
CA GLN A 81 3.17 17.36 -3.69
C GLN A 81 1.87 17.97 -4.25
N ASP A 82 1.61 17.82 -5.54
CA ASP A 82 0.41 18.33 -6.22
C ASP A 82 0.00 17.45 -7.41
N GLY A 83 -1.09 17.82 -8.08
CA GLY A 83 -1.60 17.14 -9.27
C GLY A 83 -2.72 16.14 -8.98
N LYS A 84 -2.70 15.01 -9.69
CA LYS A 84 -3.70 13.97 -9.68
C LYS A 84 -3.06 12.59 -9.68
N LEU A 85 -3.75 11.64 -9.08
CA LEU A 85 -3.48 10.22 -9.17
C LEU A 85 -4.37 9.62 -10.26
N LEU A 86 -3.75 9.12 -11.34
CA LEU A 86 -4.40 8.24 -12.31
C LEU A 86 -4.36 6.83 -11.75
N ALA A 87 -5.48 6.36 -11.21
CA ALA A 87 -5.60 5.02 -10.65
C ALA A 87 -6.22 4.09 -11.70
N THR A 88 -5.49 3.04 -12.07
CA THR A 88 -5.85 2.12 -13.16
C THR A 88 -6.05 0.70 -12.64
N ALA A 89 -7.18 0.10 -13.03
CA ALA A 89 -7.47 -1.30 -12.76
C ALA A 89 -6.82 -2.23 -13.80
N ILE A 90 -6.75 -3.52 -13.47
CA ILE A 90 -6.18 -4.57 -14.34
C ILE A 90 -6.80 -4.67 -15.75
N ASN A 91 -7.99 -4.08 -15.95
CA ASN A 91 -8.71 -4.05 -17.22
C ASN A 91 -8.50 -2.73 -17.98
N ASP A 92 -7.50 -1.94 -17.58
CA ASP A 92 -7.13 -0.63 -18.11
C ASP A 92 -8.17 0.48 -17.93
N TYR A 93 -9.23 0.23 -17.15
CA TYR A 93 -10.12 1.30 -16.71
C TYR A 93 -9.38 2.22 -15.72
N THR A 94 -9.43 3.53 -15.98
CA THR A 94 -8.68 4.54 -15.21
C THR A 94 -9.61 5.60 -14.66
N VAL A 95 -9.36 6.03 -13.42
CA VAL A 95 -10.04 7.14 -12.76
C VAL A 95 -9.05 8.19 -12.29
N GLU A 96 -9.50 9.44 -12.23
CA GLU A 96 -8.69 10.55 -11.70
C GLU A 96 -9.08 10.85 -10.25
N ILE A 97 -8.10 10.79 -9.35
CA ILE A 97 -8.23 11.20 -7.95
C ILE A 97 -7.35 12.43 -7.74
N PRO A 98 -7.90 13.60 -7.37
CA PRO A 98 -7.08 14.75 -7.01
C PRO A 98 -6.11 14.39 -5.89
N LEU A 99 -4.85 14.82 -5.97
CA LEU A 99 -3.90 14.59 -4.88
C LEU A 99 -4.36 15.26 -3.58
N SER A 100 -5.19 16.30 -3.67
CA SER A 100 -5.85 16.92 -2.52
C SER A 100 -6.78 16.00 -1.73
N ASP A 101 -7.20 14.87 -2.30
CA ASP A 101 -7.98 13.85 -1.57
C ASP A 101 -7.07 12.98 -0.68
N ALA A 102 -5.76 12.93 -0.95
CA ALA A 102 -4.77 12.14 -0.23
C ALA A 102 -4.36 12.83 1.09
N VAL A 103 -5.28 12.84 2.06
CA VAL A 103 -5.11 13.47 3.38
C VAL A 103 -5.08 12.44 4.52
N GLU A 104 -4.60 12.86 5.69
CA GLU A 104 -4.68 12.05 6.92
C GLU A 104 -6.14 11.70 7.25
N GLY A 105 -6.42 10.43 7.55
CA GLY A 105 -7.79 9.92 7.75
C GLY A 105 -8.66 9.91 6.49
N GLY A 106 -8.05 10.15 5.32
CA GLY A 106 -8.69 10.11 4.01
C GLY A 106 -8.75 8.70 3.42
N PRO A 107 -8.64 8.56 2.09
CA PRO A 107 -8.81 7.28 1.42
C PRO A 107 -7.59 6.37 1.59
N ILE A 108 -7.84 5.07 1.58
CA ILE A 108 -6.80 4.04 1.54
C ILE A 108 -6.86 3.25 0.23
N VAL A 109 -5.72 2.68 -0.14
CA VAL A 109 -5.66 1.53 -1.04
C VAL A 109 -5.80 0.28 -0.18
N ALA A 110 -7.03 -0.21 -0.07
CA ALA A 110 -7.38 -1.40 0.70
C ALA A 110 -6.78 -2.65 0.08
N ILE A 111 -6.21 -3.48 0.95
CA ILE A 111 -5.49 -4.72 0.67
C ILE A 111 -6.32 -5.93 1.13
N THR A 112 -7.10 -5.75 2.20
CA THR A 112 -8.03 -6.74 2.74
C THR A 112 -9.40 -6.12 3.03
N MET A 113 -10.42 -6.96 3.03
CA MET A 113 -11.78 -6.63 3.45
C MET A 113 -12.26 -7.68 4.45
N ASN A 114 -12.72 -7.22 5.62
CA ASN A 114 -13.13 -8.03 6.77
C ASN A 114 -12.06 -9.05 7.20
N GLY A 115 -10.80 -8.62 7.17
CA GLY A 115 -9.64 -9.44 7.56
C GLY A 115 -9.24 -10.51 6.53
N ASN A 116 -9.87 -10.54 5.36
CA ASN A 116 -9.55 -11.48 4.28
C ASN A 116 -8.96 -10.75 3.07
N GLU A 117 -7.98 -11.38 2.43
CA GLU A 117 -7.48 -10.94 1.13
C GLU A 117 -8.61 -10.89 0.09
N MET A 118 -8.66 -9.79 -0.67
CA MET A 118 -9.62 -9.64 -1.76
C MET A 118 -9.14 -10.41 -2.99
N SER A 119 -9.94 -11.36 -3.46
CA SER A 119 -9.67 -12.10 -4.69
C SER A 119 -9.96 -11.23 -5.92
N LEU A 120 -9.43 -11.59 -7.09
CA LEU A 120 -9.75 -10.86 -8.33
C LEU A 120 -11.26 -10.86 -8.63
N ARG A 121 -11.97 -11.94 -8.28
CA ARG A 121 -13.43 -12.03 -8.46
C ARG A 121 -14.19 -11.19 -7.44
N ASP A 122 -13.55 -10.87 -6.32
CA ASP A 122 -14.11 -10.16 -5.17
C ASP A 122 -13.39 -8.82 -4.96
N LYS A 123 -13.32 -8.00 -6.03
CA LYS A 123 -12.84 -6.60 -6.01
C LYS A 123 -11.34 -6.41 -5.70
N GLY A 124 -10.56 -7.49 -5.61
CA GLY A 124 -9.10 -7.43 -5.39
C GLY A 124 -8.28 -7.33 -6.68
N PRO A 125 -6.95 -7.23 -6.60
CA PRO A 125 -6.16 -7.36 -5.37
C PRO A 125 -6.24 -6.12 -4.47
N LEU A 126 -6.54 -4.96 -5.04
CA LEU A 126 -6.58 -3.68 -4.35
C LEU A 126 -7.86 -2.89 -4.67
N TRP A 127 -8.31 -2.09 -3.70
CA TRP A 127 -9.47 -1.22 -3.85
C TRP A 127 -9.23 0.14 -3.19
N VAL A 128 -9.41 1.24 -3.93
CA VAL A 128 -9.47 2.58 -3.32
C VAL A 128 -10.77 2.71 -2.52
N VAL A 129 -10.66 2.96 -1.22
CA VAL A 129 -11.80 3.09 -0.30
C VAL A 129 -11.70 4.40 0.47
N TYR A 130 -12.76 5.20 0.39
CA TYR A 130 -12.96 6.40 1.21
C TYR A 130 -13.73 6.03 2.49
N PRO A 131 -13.57 6.78 3.59
CA PRO A 131 -14.34 6.56 4.81
C PRO A 131 -15.73 7.20 4.70
N TYR A 132 -16.61 6.63 3.87
CA TYR A 132 -17.90 7.22 3.47
C TYR A 132 -18.81 7.59 4.66
N ASP A 133 -18.75 6.83 5.74
CA ASP A 133 -19.56 7.06 6.94
C ASP A 133 -18.97 8.13 7.87
N ALA A 134 -17.67 8.44 7.74
CA ALA A 134 -16.99 9.43 8.58
C ALA A 134 -17.30 10.88 8.15
N ASN A 135 -17.51 11.11 6.84
CA ASN A 135 -17.86 12.41 6.30
C ASN A 135 -18.88 12.30 5.15
N ALA A 136 -19.96 13.09 5.21
CA ALA A 136 -20.97 13.16 4.15
C ALA A 136 -20.41 13.60 2.79
N ASP A 137 -19.32 14.37 2.77
CA ASP A 137 -18.68 14.83 1.53
C ASP A 137 -18.12 13.65 0.70
N TYR A 138 -17.85 12.51 1.33
CA TYR A 138 -17.45 11.29 0.64
C TYR A 138 -18.62 10.52 -0.01
N ARG A 139 -19.87 10.92 0.23
CA ARG A 139 -21.07 10.23 -0.28
C ARG A 139 -21.62 10.91 -1.53
N THR A 140 -20.75 11.10 -2.52
CA THR A 140 -21.09 11.69 -3.82
C THR A 140 -20.77 10.73 -4.95
N GLU A 141 -21.48 10.86 -6.08
CA GLU A 141 -21.25 10.02 -7.27
C GLU A 141 -19.79 10.09 -7.76
N VAL A 142 -19.16 11.26 -7.64
CA VAL A 142 -17.75 11.46 -8.01
C VAL A 142 -16.81 10.68 -7.10
N ILE A 143 -17.04 10.68 -5.79
CA ILE A 143 -16.21 9.90 -4.87
C ILE A 143 -16.44 8.40 -5.08
N TYR A 144 -17.69 7.98 -5.28
CA TYR A 144 -17.97 6.58 -5.58
C TYR A 144 -17.33 6.10 -6.89
N SER A 145 -17.24 6.95 -7.92
CA SER A 145 -16.56 6.59 -9.16
C SER A 145 -15.03 6.50 -9.01
N ARG A 146 -14.45 7.26 -8.08
CA ARG A 146 -13.01 7.20 -7.71
C ARG A 146 -12.63 5.95 -6.92
N SER A 147 -13.58 5.27 -6.30
CA SER A 147 -13.37 4.06 -5.49
C SER A 147 -13.14 2.83 -6.37
N ILE A 148 -12.09 2.87 -7.18
CA ILE A 148 -11.73 1.85 -8.16
C ILE A 148 -11.21 0.58 -7.48
N TRP A 149 -11.77 -0.57 -7.88
CA TRP A 149 -11.32 -1.89 -7.46
C TRP A 149 -10.51 -2.59 -8.54
N GLN A 150 -9.90 -3.72 -8.18
CA GLN A 150 -8.92 -4.41 -9.01
C GLN A 150 -7.79 -3.47 -9.47
N LEU A 151 -7.46 -2.49 -8.64
CA LEU A 151 -6.37 -1.54 -8.86
C LEU A 151 -5.04 -2.29 -8.95
N ASP A 152 -4.20 -1.94 -9.92
CA ASP A 152 -2.83 -2.46 -10.03
C ASP A 152 -1.78 -1.38 -10.30
N ARG A 153 -2.21 -0.16 -10.64
CA ARG A 153 -1.32 0.92 -11.04
C ARG A 153 -1.85 2.28 -10.61
N ILE A 154 -0.95 3.12 -10.12
CA ILE A 154 -1.17 4.53 -9.85
C ILE A 154 -0.07 5.33 -10.54
N GLU A 155 -0.44 6.35 -11.30
CA GLU A 155 0.48 7.33 -11.85
C GLU A 155 0.15 8.73 -11.33
N VAL A 156 1.15 9.44 -10.82
CA VAL A 156 1.01 10.84 -10.41
C VAL A 156 1.29 11.74 -11.62
N VAL A 157 0.33 12.58 -11.96
CA VAL A 157 0.40 13.55 -13.08
C VAL A 157 0.03 14.96 -12.61
N GLN A 158 0.54 15.97 -13.30
CA GLN A 158 0.22 17.39 -13.05
C GLN A 158 -1.00 17.86 -13.84
#